data_AF-A0A2A2WCR8-F1
#
_entry.id   AF-A0A2A2WCR8-F1
#
_cell.length_a   1.000
_cell.length_b   1.000
_cell.length_c   1.000
_cell.angle_alpha   90.00
_cell.angle_beta   90.00
_cell.angle_gamma   90.00
#
_symmetry.space_group_name_H-M   'P 1'
#
loop_
_entity.id
_entity.type
_entity.pdbx_description
1 polymer ?
#
loop_
_entity_poly.entity_id
_entity_poly.type
_entity_poly.pdbx_seq_one_letter_code
_entity_poly.pdbx_strand_id
1 'polypeptide(L)'
;MRFSIRSLLAILLLCAISFPLVTGIADLRRDEEMRMQLRVEIETLRERMALDDPQRRRIKQHQRDELTSIRAVRERAERQFETLQQKYGGIEIRGGDVLSLRTVPQLRRDKTQPPVVFRIRVPTDRDVWLKYAVIPAEGVSRSPDQLDDRQDPPVGSGFAHPGHYEWKLEPGEHLLAVETGPARGKVLPASVRLGDKPLLETEFSGDGIPSTGAYHISGTKQIDYPPQRPLPWLLNIKVDLRHDDNSRQDAPFDGCLWLSDRSSGYDPFPHTMVDP
;
A
#
# COMPACT_ATOMS: atom_id res chain seq x y z
N MET A 1 -17.74 -23.29 103.52
CA MET A 1 -16.61 -22.48 103.02
C MET A 1 -17.09 -21.06 102.76
N ARG A 2 -16.70 -20.08 103.58
CA ARG A 2 -17.07 -18.66 103.38
C ARG A 2 -15.96 -17.98 102.61
N PHE A 3 -16.12 -17.84 101.29
CA PHE A 3 -15.23 -16.99 100.50
C PHE A 3 -15.48 -15.53 100.87
N SER A 4 -14.43 -14.83 101.28
CA SER A 4 -14.49 -13.39 101.52
C SER A 4 -14.67 -12.67 100.19
N ILE A 5 -15.63 -11.75 100.13
CA ILE A 5 -15.93 -10.94 98.93
C ILE A 5 -14.66 -10.25 98.41
N ARG A 6 -13.73 -9.87 99.29
CA ARG A 6 -12.44 -9.25 98.92
C ARG A 6 -11.50 -10.20 98.18
N SER A 7 -11.42 -11.47 98.61
CA SER A 7 -10.61 -12.49 97.91
C SER A 7 -11.19 -12.84 96.53
N LEU A 8 -12.51 -12.84 96.40
CA LEU A 8 -13.17 -13.10 95.12
C LEU A 8 -12.95 -11.93 94.14
N LEU A 9 -12.98 -10.69 94.63
CA LEU A 9 -12.73 -9.48 93.83
C LEU A 9 -11.27 -9.39 93.37
N ALA A 10 -10.30 -9.77 94.22
CA ALA A 10 -8.89 -9.81 93.85
C ALA A 10 -8.59 -10.85 92.75
N ILE A 11 -9.20 -12.05 92.84
CA ILE A 11 -9.06 -13.10 91.82
C ILE A 11 -9.73 -12.65 90.51
N LEU A 12 -10.91 -12.04 90.57
CA LEU A 12 -11.59 -11.49 89.39
C LEU A 12 -10.76 -10.44 88.68
N LEU A 13 -10.10 -9.55 89.43
CA LEU A 13 -9.26 -8.49 88.90
C LEU A 13 -7.97 -9.07 88.28
N LEU A 14 -7.40 -10.10 88.89
CA LEU A 14 -6.21 -10.79 88.38
C LEU A 14 -6.55 -11.58 87.09
N CYS A 15 -7.70 -12.26 87.05
CA CYS A 15 -8.23 -12.89 85.83
C CYS A 15 -8.53 -11.86 84.72
N ALA A 16 -9.09 -10.70 85.09
CA ALA A 16 -9.39 -9.62 84.15
C ALA A 16 -8.14 -8.98 83.54
N ILE A 17 -6.99 -9.04 84.22
CA ILE A 17 -5.70 -8.57 83.69
C ILE A 17 -4.98 -9.69 82.93
N SER A 18 -5.01 -10.93 83.42
CA SER A 18 -4.27 -12.04 82.80
C SER A 18 -4.89 -12.48 81.47
N PHE A 19 -6.21 -12.44 81.34
CA PHE A 19 -6.91 -12.84 80.12
C PHE A 19 -6.52 -11.98 78.90
N PRO A 20 -6.61 -10.63 78.92
CA PRO A 20 -6.21 -9.79 77.79
C PRO A 20 -4.70 -9.88 77.47
N LEU A 21 -3.86 -10.15 78.46
CA LEU A 21 -2.42 -10.33 78.28
C LEU A 21 -2.11 -11.61 77.50
N VAL A 22 -2.77 -12.72 77.83
CA VAL A 22 -2.60 -14.01 77.13
C VAL A 22 -3.16 -13.93 75.71
N THR A 23 -4.33 -13.30 75.52
CA THR A 23 -4.89 -13.11 74.17
C THR A 23 -3.99 -12.20 73.33
N GLY A 24 -3.46 -11.12 73.91
CA GLY A 24 -2.54 -10.22 73.21
C GLY A 24 -1.23 -10.90 72.78
N ILE A 25 -0.66 -11.77 73.62
CA ILE A 25 0.54 -12.55 73.26
C ILE A 25 0.22 -13.57 72.16
N ALA A 26 -0.95 -14.21 72.21
CA ALA A 26 -1.37 -15.16 71.18
C ALA A 26 -1.60 -14.47 69.83
N ASP A 27 -2.19 -13.28 69.82
CA ASP A 27 -2.40 -12.49 68.62
C ASP A 27 -1.08 -11.96 68.04
N LEU A 28 -0.14 -11.52 68.89
CA LEU A 28 1.22 -11.14 68.45
C LEU A 28 1.96 -12.30 67.79
N ARG A 29 1.84 -13.52 68.33
CA ARG A 29 2.46 -14.71 67.71
C ARG A 29 1.84 -15.05 66.36
N ARG A 30 0.52 -14.92 66.23
CA ARG A 30 -0.19 -15.11 64.94
C ARG A 30 0.24 -14.06 63.92
N ASP A 31 0.37 -12.80 64.34
CA ASP A 31 0.84 -11.73 63.48
C ASP A 31 2.29 -11.93 63.04
N GLU A 32 3.16 -12.45 63.91
CA GLU A 32 4.53 -12.81 63.56
C GLU A 32 4.59 -13.97 62.55
N GLU A 33 3.81 -15.03 62.76
CA GLU A 33 3.70 -16.15 61.83
C GLU A 33 3.17 -15.71 60.46
N MET A 34 2.13 -14.87 60.43
CA MET A 34 1.56 -14.31 59.21
C MET A 34 2.56 -13.41 58.48
N ARG A 35 3.32 -12.57 59.20
CA ARG A 35 4.38 -11.75 58.62
C ARG A 35 5.51 -12.59 58.04
N MET A 36 5.88 -13.70 58.69
CA MET A 36 6.89 -14.62 58.18
C MET A 36 6.39 -15.35 56.92
N GLN A 37 5.15 -15.81 56.89
CA GLN A 37 4.54 -16.40 55.69
C GLN A 37 4.52 -15.41 54.52
N LEU A 38 4.09 -14.17 54.76
CA LEU A 38 4.07 -13.12 53.73
C LEU A 38 5.48 -12.78 53.22
N ARG A 39 6.50 -12.80 54.09
CA ARG A 39 7.90 -12.60 53.66
C ARG A 39 8.37 -13.70 52.73
N VAL A 40 8.10 -14.96 53.07
CA VAL A 40 8.45 -16.11 52.22
C VAL A 40 7.71 -16.04 50.88
N GLU A 41 6.42 -15.67 50.89
CA GLU A 41 5.65 -15.51 49.66
C GLU A 41 6.22 -14.38 48.78
N ILE A 42 6.60 -13.25 49.36
CA ILE A 42 7.26 -12.15 48.64
C ILE A 42 8.61 -12.59 48.05
N GLU A 43 9.42 -13.34 48.80
CA GLU A 43 10.71 -13.85 48.31
C GLU A 43 10.52 -14.83 47.14
N THR A 44 9.62 -15.79 47.27
CA THR A 44 9.32 -16.75 46.19
C THR A 44 8.75 -16.07 44.95
N LEU A 45 7.90 -15.04 45.12
CA LEU A 45 7.39 -14.24 44.00
C LEU A 45 8.50 -13.41 43.35
N ARG A 46 9.43 -12.84 44.13
CA ARG A 46 10.60 -12.12 43.60
C ARG A 46 11.51 -13.05 42.80
N GLU A 47 11.77 -14.26 43.28
CA GLU A 47 12.55 -15.26 42.54
C GLU A 47 11.87 -15.66 41.23
N ARG A 48 10.55 -15.90 41.24
CA ARG A 48 9.79 -16.20 40.02
C ARG A 48 9.84 -15.05 39.01
N MET A 49 9.68 -13.80 39.46
CA MET A 49 9.81 -12.62 38.58
C MET A 49 11.24 -12.44 38.05
N ALA A 50 12.26 -12.74 38.86
CA ALA A 50 13.66 -12.68 38.45
C ALA A 50 14.00 -13.74 37.38
N LEU A 51 13.30 -14.89 37.39
CA LEU A 51 13.43 -15.93 36.36
C LEU A 51 12.64 -15.61 35.08
N ASP A 52 11.53 -14.87 35.18
CA ASP A 52 10.75 -14.38 34.03
C ASP A 52 11.46 -13.24 33.27
N ASP A 53 12.23 -12.40 33.96
CA ASP A 53 12.98 -11.27 33.38
C ASP A 53 14.00 -11.70 32.29
N PRO A 54 14.87 -12.72 32.46
CA PRO A 54 15.80 -13.15 31.43
C PRO A 54 15.10 -13.75 30.20
N GLN A 55 13.98 -14.48 30.39
CA GLN A 55 13.20 -15.00 29.26
C GLN A 55 12.55 -13.86 28.46
N ARG A 56 11.94 -12.88 29.13
CA ARG A 56 11.39 -11.69 28.47
C ARG A 56 12.45 -10.86 27.77
N ARG A 57 13.66 -10.73 28.36
CA ARG A 57 14.80 -10.07 27.71
C ARG A 57 15.24 -10.80 26.45
N ARG A 58 15.32 -12.13 26.48
CA ARG A 58 15.63 -12.96 25.30
C ARG A 58 14.59 -12.79 24.19
N ILE A 59 13.29 -12.83 24.51
CA ILE A 59 12.21 -12.64 23.53
C ILE A 59 12.29 -11.23 22.93
N LYS A 60 12.46 -10.19 23.76
CA LYS A 60 12.61 -8.81 23.28
C LYS A 60 13.85 -8.63 22.40
N GLN A 61 14.95 -9.29 22.75
CA GLN A 61 16.17 -9.24 21.95
C GLN A 61 15.96 -9.96 20.62
N HIS A 62 15.36 -11.14 20.61
CA HIS A 62 15.03 -11.87 19.40
C HIS A 62 14.11 -11.05 18.47
N GLN A 63 13.05 -10.45 19.01
CA GLN A 63 12.16 -9.56 18.24
C GLN A 63 12.91 -8.35 17.67
N ARG A 64 13.85 -7.77 18.42
CA ARG A 64 14.69 -6.67 17.91
C ARG A 64 15.61 -7.15 16.80
N ASP A 65 16.21 -8.31 16.94
CA ASP A 65 17.11 -8.89 15.94
C ASP A 65 16.33 -9.23 14.65
N GLU A 66 15.11 -9.77 14.77
CA GLU A 66 14.19 -9.98 13.64
C GLU A 66 13.79 -8.67 12.96
N LEU A 67 13.39 -7.64 13.72
CA LEU A 67 13.07 -6.34 13.15
C LEU A 67 14.28 -5.70 12.46
N THR A 68 15.48 -5.88 13.02
CA THR A 68 16.72 -5.35 12.46
C THR A 68 17.10 -6.09 11.18
N SER A 69 16.93 -7.42 11.14
CA SER A 69 17.17 -8.22 9.94
C SER A 69 16.18 -7.89 8.83
N ILE A 70 14.89 -7.73 9.14
CA ILE A 70 13.86 -7.29 8.19
C ILE A 70 14.19 -5.91 7.62
N ARG A 71 14.61 -4.97 8.47
CA ARG A 71 15.04 -3.63 8.02
C ARG A 71 16.26 -3.71 7.10
N ALA A 72 17.26 -4.51 7.44
CA ALA A 72 18.45 -4.69 6.62
C ALA A 72 18.13 -5.31 5.24
N VAL A 73 17.21 -6.29 5.20
CA VAL A 73 16.71 -6.88 3.95
C VAL A 73 15.97 -5.83 3.13
N ARG A 74 15.10 -5.04 3.75
CA ARG A 74 14.39 -3.94 3.10
C ARG A 74 15.35 -2.92 2.49
N GLU A 75 16.33 -2.44 3.25
CA GLU A 75 17.33 -1.48 2.75
C GLU A 75 18.13 -2.05 1.58
N ARG A 76 18.51 -3.33 1.64
CA ARG A 76 19.20 -4.00 0.52
C ARG A 76 18.31 -4.06 -0.72
N ALA A 77 17.03 -4.38 -0.57
CA ALA A 77 16.07 -4.39 -1.67
C ALA A 77 15.85 -2.99 -2.26
N GLU A 78 15.74 -1.95 -1.43
CA GLU A 78 15.62 -0.56 -1.88
C GLU A 78 16.86 -0.13 -2.70
N ARG A 79 18.09 -0.44 -2.24
CA ARG A 79 19.31 -0.15 -3.01
C ARG A 79 19.42 -0.94 -4.32
N GLN A 80 19.03 -2.23 -4.30
CA GLN A 80 18.99 -3.02 -5.52
C GLN A 80 17.97 -2.45 -6.51
N PHE A 81 16.83 -1.98 -6.01
CA PHE A 81 15.82 -1.32 -6.82
C PHE A 81 16.33 -0.01 -7.42
N GLU A 82 17.00 0.84 -6.67
CA GLU A 82 17.65 2.06 -7.19
C GLU A 82 18.66 1.73 -8.30
N THR A 83 19.46 0.68 -8.10
CA THR A 83 20.41 0.21 -9.12
C THR A 83 19.70 -0.25 -10.39
N LEU A 84 18.58 -0.97 -10.26
CA LEU A 84 17.73 -1.34 -11.39
C LEU A 84 17.17 -0.09 -12.05
N GLN A 85 16.60 0.85 -11.29
CA GLN A 85 16.02 2.07 -11.86
C GLN A 85 17.07 2.89 -12.62
N GLN A 86 18.31 2.97 -12.15
CA GLN A 86 19.42 3.61 -12.86
C GLN A 86 19.78 2.85 -14.15
N LYS A 87 19.94 1.52 -14.08
CA LYS A 87 20.25 0.66 -15.23
C LYS A 87 19.13 0.67 -16.28
N TYR A 88 17.89 0.78 -15.82
CA TYR A 88 16.67 0.82 -16.63
C TYR A 88 16.20 2.24 -16.96
N GLY A 89 16.93 3.27 -16.50
CA GLY A 89 16.59 4.65 -16.73
C GLY A 89 16.89 5.10 -18.16
N GLY A 90 18.12 4.90 -18.66
CA GLY A 90 18.51 5.45 -19.97
C GLY A 90 17.77 4.87 -21.17
N ILE A 91 17.55 5.68 -22.20
CA ILE A 91 17.18 5.24 -23.55
C ILE A 91 18.38 5.49 -24.48
N GLU A 92 18.78 4.48 -25.24
CA GLU A 92 19.77 4.61 -26.29
C GLU A 92 19.12 5.24 -27.53
N ILE A 93 19.79 6.22 -28.15
CA ILE A 93 19.30 6.90 -29.35
C ILE A 93 19.55 6.00 -30.56
N ARG A 94 18.48 5.67 -31.30
CA ARG A 94 18.51 4.71 -32.43
C ARG A 94 18.36 5.34 -33.82
N GLY A 95 18.22 6.66 -33.91
CA GLY A 95 18.00 7.39 -35.17
C GLY A 95 17.10 8.60 -34.98
N GLY A 96 16.97 9.43 -36.01
CA GLY A 96 16.08 10.61 -36.02
C GLY A 96 14.60 10.28 -36.23
N ASP A 97 14.29 9.05 -36.64
CA ASP A 97 12.99 8.53 -37.08
C ASP A 97 12.47 7.35 -36.22
N VAL A 98 13.29 6.84 -35.32
CA VAL A 98 12.96 5.68 -34.46
C VAL A 98 12.39 6.15 -33.12
N LEU A 99 11.14 5.76 -32.84
CA LEU A 99 10.59 5.90 -31.49
C LEU A 99 11.14 4.79 -30.60
N SER A 100 11.67 5.18 -29.44
CA SER A 100 12.22 4.25 -28.47
C SER A 100 11.44 4.33 -27.16
N LEU A 101 11.07 3.18 -26.61
CA LEU A 101 10.28 3.11 -25.39
C LEU A 101 10.92 2.16 -24.38
N ARG A 102 10.86 2.53 -23.10
CA ARG A 102 11.33 1.69 -22.00
C ARG A 102 10.41 1.81 -20.80
N THR A 103 9.96 0.67 -20.27
CA THR A 103 9.24 0.62 -19.01
C THR A 103 10.21 0.88 -17.86
N VAL A 104 9.93 1.87 -17.03
CA VAL A 104 10.74 2.22 -15.85
C VAL A 104 10.10 1.54 -14.64
N PRO A 105 10.82 0.62 -13.96
CA PRO A 105 10.27 0.01 -12.75
C PRO A 105 10.05 1.10 -11.70
N GLN A 106 8.93 1.03 -11.00
CA GLN A 106 8.58 1.92 -9.89
C GLN A 106 8.33 1.10 -8.62
N LEU A 107 8.82 1.62 -7.49
CA LEU A 107 8.59 1.05 -6.18
C LEU A 107 7.75 2.02 -5.37
N ARG A 108 6.62 1.53 -4.86
CA ARG A 108 5.82 2.26 -3.89
C ARG A 108 6.01 1.68 -2.49
N ARG A 109 6.12 2.59 -1.52
CA ARG A 109 6.33 2.25 -0.10
C ARG A 109 5.02 1.93 0.61
N ASP A 110 3.90 2.38 0.04
CA ASP A 110 2.53 2.09 0.43
C ASP A 110 2.00 0.82 -0.26
N LYS A 111 0.97 0.19 0.31
CA LYS A 111 0.33 -1.03 -0.21
C LYS A 111 -0.47 -0.81 -1.50
N THR A 112 -0.23 0.29 -2.21
CA THR A 112 -0.93 0.63 -3.45
C THR A 112 -0.18 0.07 -4.65
N GLN A 113 -0.88 -0.09 -5.77
CA GLN A 113 -0.24 -0.48 -7.01
C GLN A 113 0.78 0.60 -7.42
N PRO A 114 2.04 0.24 -7.77
CA PRO A 114 2.99 1.22 -8.25
C PRO A 114 2.52 1.79 -9.60
N PRO A 115 2.82 3.07 -9.89
CA PRO A 115 2.48 3.64 -11.18
C PRO A 115 3.24 2.93 -12.30
N VAL A 116 2.58 2.73 -13.43
CA VAL A 116 3.21 2.24 -14.66
C VAL A 116 3.88 3.43 -15.33
N VAL A 117 5.21 3.39 -15.47
CA VAL A 117 5.96 4.50 -16.04
C VAL A 117 6.68 4.06 -17.31
N PHE A 118 6.50 4.83 -18.37
CA PHE A 118 7.20 4.68 -19.64
C PHE A 118 8.12 5.87 -19.84
N ARG A 119 9.39 5.61 -20.14
CA ARG A 119 10.25 6.58 -20.79
C ARG A 119 10.07 6.44 -22.29
N ILE A 120 9.79 7.54 -22.97
CA ILE A 120 9.51 7.58 -24.40
C ILE A 120 10.47 8.59 -25.02
N ARG A 121 11.31 8.15 -25.95
CA ARG A 121 12.10 9.03 -26.81
C ARG A 121 11.35 9.21 -28.11
N VAL A 122 10.81 10.40 -28.30
CA VAL A 122 10.10 10.81 -29.50
C VAL A 122 11.13 11.29 -30.54
N PRO A 123 11.11 10.72 -31.76
CA PRO A 123 11.96 11.12 -32.87
C PRO A 123 11.68 12.55 -33.34
N THR A 124 12.62 13.15 -34.09
CA THR A 124 12.43 14.46 -34.72
C THR A 124 11.69 14.37 -36.05
N ASP A 125 11.84 13.24 -36.75
CA ASP A 125 11.45 13.11 -38.16
C ASP A 125 10.12 12.35 -38.32
N ARG A 126 9.45 12.03 -37.20
CA ARG A 126 8.20 11.27 -37.17
C ARG A 126 7.27 11.84 -36.11
N ASP A 127 6.04 12.14 -36.52
CA ASP A 127 4.99 12.59 -35.62
C ASP A 127 4.54 11.44 -34.71
N VAL A 128 4.32 11.75 -33.43
CA VAL A 128 3.88 10.78 -32.44
C VAL A 128 2.76 11.39 -31.61
N TRP A 129 1.63 10.71 -31.58
CA TRP A 129 0.43 11.10 -30.87
C TRP A 129 0.18 10.14 -29.71
N LEU A 130 0.03 10.68 -28.51
CA LEU A 130 -0.47 9.95 -27.35
C LEU A 130 -1.99 10.01 -27.36
N LYS A 131 -2.65 8.86 -27.24
CA LYS A 131 -4.11 8.77 -27.29
C LYS A 131 -4.70 7.98 -26.13
N TYR A 132 -5.87 8.39 -25.69
CA TYR A 132 -6.66 7.74 -24.65
C TYR A 132 -8.12 7.57 -25.11
N ALA A 133 -8.73 6.44 -24.75
CA ALA A 133 -10.17 6.25 -24.87
C ALA A 133 -10.64 5.15 -23.92
N VAL A 134 -11.91 5.21 -23.50
CA VAL A 134 -12.54 4.08 -22.81
C VAL A 134 -13.14 3.12 -23.84
N ILE A 135 -12.79 1.84 -23.75
CA ILE A 135 -13.18 0.80 -24.70
C ILE A 135 -13.85 -0.37 -23.98
N PRO A 136 -14.72 -1.15 -24.64
CA PRO A 136 -15.18 -2.43 -24.10
C PRO A 136 -13.99 -3.36 -23.78
N ALA A 137 -14.05 -4.02 -22.61
CA ALA A 137 -12.99 -4.91 -22.14
C ALA A 137 -12.89 -6.21 -22.97
N GLU A 138 -14.01 -6.67 -23.52
CA GLU A 138 -14.11 -7.86 -24.38
C GLU A 138 -14.39 -7.50 -25.85
N GLY A 139 -13.90 -8.35 -26.77
CA GLY A 139 -14.22 -8.26 -28.20
C GLY A 139 -13.49 -7.15 -28.98
N VAL A 140 -12.59 -6.40 -28.33
CA VAL A 140 -11.85 -5.28 -28.96
C VAL A 140 -10.39 -5.65 -29.16
N SER A 141 -9.90 -5.52 -30.39
CA SER A 141 -8.47 -5.62 -30.68
C SER A 141 -7.72 -4.44 -30.06
N ARG A 142 -6.60 -4.72 -29.40
CA ARG A 142 -5.70 -3.71 -28.84
C ARG A 142 -4.70 -3.18 -29.87
N SER A 143 -5.01 -3.30 -31.15
CA SER A 143 -4.20 -2.74 -32.23
C SER A 143 -4.45 -1.25 -32.34
N PRO A 144 -3.42 -0.38 -32.28
CA PRO A 144 -3.54 1.07 -32.44
C PRO A 144 -4.33 1.49 -33.68
N ASP A 145 -4.15 0.81 -34.80
CA ASP A 145 -4.88 1.12 -36.04
C ASP A 145 -6.39 0.99 -35.86
N GLN A 146 -6.87 -0.01 -35.12
CA GLN A 146 -8.30 -0.20 -34.84
C GLN A 146 -8.81 0.75 -33.75
N LEU A 147 -7.94 1.17 -32.84
CA LEU A 147 -8.28 2.14 -31.79
C LEU A 147 -8.40 3.57 -32.36
N ASP A 148 -7.64 3.88 -33.40
CA ASP A 148 -7.65 5.17 -34.10
C ASP A 148 -8.94 5.44 -34.88
N ASP A 149 -9.68 4.39 -35.25
CA ASP A 149 -10.91 4.47 -36.04
C ASP A 149 -12.18 4.41 -35.17
N ARG A 150 -12.05 4.40 -33.83
CA ARG A 150 -13.22 4.33 -32.95
C ARG A 150 -13.92 5.66 -32.83
N GLN A 151 -15.24 5.57 -32.79
CA GLN A 151 -16.14 6.71 -32.61
C GLN A 151 -17.03 6.44 -31.41
N ASP A 152 -17.27 7.52 -30.67
CA ASP A 152 -18.14 7.65 -29.50
C ASP A 152 -17.71 6.91 -28.22
N PRO A 153 -17.66 7.63 -27.09
CA PRO A 153 -17.34 7.02 -25.81
C PRO A 153 -18.48 6.10 -25.34
N PRO A 154 -18.17 4.97 -24.69
CA PRO A 154 -19.19 4.05 -24.20
C PRO A 154 -20.04 4.70 -23.11
N VAL A 155 -21.36 4.66 -23.29
CA VAL A 155 -22.34 5.14 -22.30
C VAL A 155 -22.34 4.22 -21.08
N GLY A 156 -22.36 4.81 -19.88
CA GLY A 156 -22.43 4.04 -18.63
C GLY A 156 -21.15 3.29 -18.28
N SER A 157 -20.00 3.74 -18.78
CA SER A 157 -18.72 3.07 -18.57
C SER A 157 -18.19 3.14 -17.14
N GLY A 158 -18.78 3.96 -16.28
CA GLY A 158 -18.31 4.22 -14.92
C GLY A 158 -17.15 5.22 -14.85
N PHE A 159 -16.48 5.52 -15.97
CA PHE A 159 -15.39 6.50 -16.02
C PHE A 159 -15.94 7.94 -16.09
N ALA A 160 -15.39 8.83 -15.28
CA ALA A 160 -15.72 10.26 -15.31
C ALA A 160 -15.36 10.94 -16.64
N HIS A 161 -14.25 10.51 -17.26
CA HIS A 161 -13.79 10.99 -18.56
C HIS A 161 -13.71 9.84 -19.57
N PRO A 162 -14.84 9.41 -20.15
CA PRO A 162 -14.86 8.29 -21.08
C PRO A 162 -14.48 8.65 -22.52
N GLY A 163 -14.27 9.95 -22.79
CA GLY A 163 -14.00 10.52 -24.11
C GLY A 163 -12.75 9.98 -24.79
N HIS A 164 -12.64 10.30 -26.09
CA HIS A 164 -11.44 10.06 -26.88
C HIS A 164 -10.56 11.31 -26.80
N TYR A 165 -9.33 11.15 -26.33
CA TYR A 165 -8.38 12.26 -26.20
C TYR A 165 -7.10 11.99 -26.96
N GLU A 166 -6.49 13.04 -27.51
CA GLU A 166 -5.16 12.97 -28.11
C GLU A 166 -4.26 14.14 -27.74
N TRP A 167 -2.95 13.91 -27.78
CA TRP A 167 -1.91 14.92 -27.55
C TRP A 167 -0.70 14.62 -28.43
N LYS A 168 -0.26 15.62 -29.21
CA LYS A 168 0.97 15.52 -29.99
C LYS A 168 2.19 15.59 -29.06
N LEU A 169 3.04 14.57 -29.09
CA LEU A 169 4.28 14.58 -28.33
C LEU A 169 5.36 15.33 -29.10
N GLU A 170 6.02 16.27 -28.43
CA GLU A 170 7.16 16.99 -28.99
C GLU A 170 8.38 16.06 -29.14
N PRO A 171 9.28 16.29 -30.10
CA PRO A 171 10.56 15.56 -30.15
C PRO A 171 11.34 15.72 -28.85
N GLY A 172 11.76 14.63 -28.24
CA GLY A 172 12.37 14.70 -26.91
C GLY A 172 12.31 13.40 -26.12
N GLU A 173 12.82 13.44 -24.89
CA GLU A 173 12.52 12.41 -23.89
C GLU A 173 11.33 12.85 -23.05
N HIS A 174 10.38 11.93 -22.90
CA HIS A 174 9.18 12.12 -22.08
C HIS A 174 9.06 11.00 -21.05
N LEU A 175 8.50 11.34 -19.90
CA LEU A 175 8.16 10.39 -18.87
C LEU A 175 6.65 10.29 -18.76
N LEU A 176 6.04 9.26 -19.34
CA LEU A 176 4.62 9.01 -19.23
C LEU A 176 4.36 8.15 -17.99
N ALA A 177 3.60 8.66 -17.04
CA ALA A 177 3.23 7.94 -15.82
C ALA A 177 1.72 7.74 -15.78
N VAL A 178 1.31 6.50 -15.50
CA VAL A 178 -0.09 6.16 -15.28
C VAL A 178 -0.24 5.56 -13.89
N GLU A 179 -1.01 6.23 -13.06
CA GLU A 179 -1.25 5.85 -11.68
C GLU A 179 -2.70 5.44 -11.50
N THR A 180 -2.91 4.33 -10.80
CA THR A 180 -4.22 3.93 -10.27
C THR A 180 -4.12 3.99 -8.76
N GLY A 181 -4.92 4.86 -8.16
CA GLY A 181 -4.89 5.05 -6.72
C GLY A 181 -5.63 3.92 -5.99
N PRO A 182 -5.49 3.83 -4.66
CA PRO A 182 -6.30 2.91 -3.89
C PRO A 182 -7.78 3.27 -4.05
N ALA A 183 -8.64 2.24 -4.12
CA ALA A 183 -10.08 2.43 -4.14
C ALA A 183 -10.54 3.17 -2.88
N ARG A 184 -11.38 4.19 -3.06
CA ARG A 184 -12.00 5.02 -2.02
C ARG A 184 -13.50 4.75 -2.00
N GLY A 185 -13.90 3.69 -1.30
CA GLY A 185 -15.29 3.23 -1.33
C GLY A 185 -15.66 2.68 -2.71
N LYS A 186 -16.57 3.36 -3.41
CA LYS A 186 -17.06 3.00 -4.75
C LYS A 186 -16.33 3.71 -5.89
N VAL A 187 -15.27 4.44 -5.56
CA VAL A 187 -14.53 5.27 -6.51
C VAL A 187 -13.10 4.80 -6.60
N LEU A 188 -12.61 4.67 -7.82
CA LEU A 188 -11.24 4.34 -8.12
C LEU A 188 -10.60 5.46 -8.94
N PRO A 189 -9.69 6.25 -8.35
CA PRO A 189 -9.01 7.31 -9.08
C PRO A 189 -7.92 6.73 -10.00
N ALA A 190 -7.79 7.32 -11.18
CA ALA A 190 -6.72 7.04 -12.13
C ALA A 190 -6.20 8.34 -12.75
N SER A 191 -4.90 8.45 -12.96
CA SER A 191 -4.29 9.63 -13.56
C SER A 191 -3.25 9.27 -14.60
N VAL A 192 -3.16 10.11 -15.63
CA VAL A 192 -2.17 10.05 -16.71
C VAL A 192 -1.39 11.36 -16.68
N ARG A 193 -0.07 11.26 -16.56
CA ARG A 193 0.85 12.40 -16.47
C ARG A 193 1.97 12.27 -17.49
N LEU A 194 2.37 13.40 -18.08
CA LEU A 194 3.51 13.49 -18.97
C LEU A 194 4.56 14.43 -18.35
N GLY A 195 5.63 13.85 -17.81
CA GLY A 195 6.53 14.53 -16.89
C GLY A 195 5.77 14.98 -15.65
N ASP A 196 5.88 16.25 -15.31
CA ASP A 196 5.15 16.84 -14.19
C ASP A 196 3.72 17.27 -14.56
N LYS A 197 3.39 17.32 -15.86
CA LYS A 197 2.11 17.83 -16.35
C LYS A 197 1.00 16.77 -16.24
N PRO A 198 -0.12 17.04 -15.55
CA PRO A 198 -1.29 16.18 -15.61
C PRO A 198 -1.95 16.31 -16.99
N LEU A 199 -2.24 15.17 -17.63
CA LEU A 199 -3.01 15.14 -18.88
C LEU A 199 -4.47 14.77 -18.60
N LEU A 200 -4.67 13.72 -17.79
CA LEU A 200 -5.98 13.20 -17.43
C LEU A 200 -6.01 12.87 -15.94
N GLU A 201 -7.00 13.38 -15.22
CA GLU A 201 -7.40 12.86 -13.93
C GLU A 201 -8.83 12.34 -14.10
N THR A 202 -9.00 11.03 -13.98
CA THR A 202 -10.28 10.36 -14.15
C THR A 202 -10.53 9.46 -12.96
N GLU A 203 -11.77 9.03 -12.81
CA GLU A 203 -12.14 8.06 -11.80
C GLU A 203 -13.16 7.10 -12.37
N PHE A 204 -13.04 5.85 -11.95
CA PHE A 204 -14.06 4.85 -12.20
C PHE A 204 -14.96 4.75 -10.97
N SER A 205 -16.26 4.92 -11.17
CA SER A 205 -17.29 4.76 -10.14
C SER A 205 -18.08 3.47 -10.40
N GLY A 206 -18.10 2.57 -9.40
CA GLY A 206 -18.82 1.30 -9.49
C GLY A 206 -18.95 0.59 -8.15
N ASP A 207 -19.91 -0.34 -8.08
CA ASP A 207 -20.11 -1.16 -6.89
C ASP A 207 -19.08 -2.30 -6.84
N GLY A 208 -18.61 -2.59 -5.61
CA GLY A 208 -17.81 -3.79 -5.36
C GLY A 208 -16.34 -3.72 -5.79
N ILE A 209 -15.74 -2.55 -6.03
CA ILE A 209 -14.33 -2.41 -6.47
C ILE A 209 -13.37 -3.01 -5.42
N PRO A 210 -12.75 -4.18 -5.66
CA PRO A 210 -11.86 -4.83 -4.71
C PRO A 210 -10.38 -4.52 -5.00
N SER A 211 -10.03 -4.22 -6.26
CA SER A 211 -8.66 -4.09 -6.78
C SER A 211 -8.64 -3.52 -8.20
N THR A 212 -7.45 -3.09 -8.62
CA THR A 212 -7.14 -2.68 -9.99
C THR A 212 -6.10 -3.57 -10.63
N GLY A 213 -6.22 -3.73 -11.95
CA GLY A 213 -5.21 -4.30 -12.81
C GLY A 213 -4.70 -3.27 -13.81
N ALA A 214 -3.44 -3.42 -14.23
CA ALA A 214 -2.91 -2.69 -15.37
C ALA A 214 -2.25 -3.67 -16.32
N TYR A 215 -2.90 -3.97 -17.45
CA TYR A 215 -2.24 -4.71 -18.52
C TYR A 215 -1.44 -3.71 -19.32
N HIS A 216 -0.14 -3.90 -19.49
CA HIS A 216 0.73 -2.95 -20.17
C HIS A 216 1.82 -3.67 -20.95
N ILE A 217 2.39 -3.01 -21.96
CA ILE A 217 3.63 -3.50 -22.56
C ILE A 217 4.74 -3.44 -21.51
N SER A 218 5.32 -4.59 -21.21
CA SER A 218 6.44 -4.70 -20.28
C SER A 218 7.62 -5.32 -21.02
N GLY A 219 8.70 -4.55 -21.17
CA GLY A 219 9.96 -5.03 -21.73
C GLY A 219 11.05 -4.98 -20.67
N THR A 220 11.84 -6.05 -20.54
CA THR A 220 13.10 -6.00 -19.80
C THR A 220 14.19 -5.25 -20.57
N LYS A 221 13.94 -4.89 -21.83
CA LYS A 221 14.83 -4.14 -22.70
C LYS A 221 14.06 -2.99 -23.35
N GLN A 222 14.81 -2.00 -23.84
CA GLN A 222 14.27 -0.95 -24.70
C GLN A 222 13.61 -1.59 -25.93
N ILE A 223 12.46 -1.05 -26.31
CA ILE A 223 11.70 -1.47 -27.49
C ILE A 223 11.75 -0.33 -28.49
N ASP A 224 12.26 -0.65 -29.68
CA ASP A 224 12.42 0.30 -30.77
C ASP A 224 11.34 0.09 -31.83
N TYR A 225 10.78 1.20 -32.29
CA TYR A 225 9.73 1.28 -33.30
C TYR A 225 10.26 2.10 -34.48
N PRO A 226 10.90 1.44 -35.47
CA PRO A 226 11.28 2.11 -36.72
C PRO A 226 10.03 2.51 -37.53
N PRO A 227 10.15 3.36 -38.55
CA PRO A 227 9.00 3.85 -39.33
C PRO A 227 8.14 2.75 -39.97
N GLN A 228 8.73 1.59 -40.29
CA GLN A 228 7.99 0.46 -40.89
C GLN A 228 7.15 -0.31 -39.86
N ARG A 229 7.37 -0.06 -38.56
CA ARG A 229 6.66 -0.72 -37.48
C ARG A 229 5.56 0.20 -36.94
N PRO A 230 4.32 -0.29 -36.82
CA PRO A 230 3.26 0.48 -36.17
C PRO A 230 3.63 0.76 -34.73
N LEU A 231 3.28 1.96 -34.27
CA LEU A 231 3.44 2.34 -32.87
C LEU A 231 2.59 1.45 -31.96
N PRO A 232 2.94 1.34 -30.66
CA PRO A 232 2.32 0.36 -29.80
C PRO A 232 1.10 0.90 -29.05
N TRP A 233 0.23 -0.04 -28.70
CA TRP A 233 -0.61 0.07 -27.51
C TRP A 233 0.28 0.05 -26.25
N LEU A 234 -0.04 0.89 -25.26
CA LEU A 234 0.80 1.06 -24.06
C LEU A 234 0.22 0.34 -22.85
N LEU A 235 -1.00 0.70 -22.44
CA LEU A 235 -1.69 0.04 -21.34
C LEU A 235 -3.22 0.09 -21.41
N ASN A 236 -3.83 -0.77 -20.60
CA ASN A 236 -5.23 -0.72 -20.18
C ASN A 236 -5.30 -0.56 -18.66
N ILE A 237 -6.09 0.40 -18.23
CA ILE A 237 -6.58 0.57 -16.87
C ILE A 237 -7.76 -0.39 -16.72
N LYS A 238 -7.52 -1.54 -16.07
CA LYS A 238 -8.54 -2.56 -15.81
C LYS A 238 -9.09 -2.40 -14.41
N VAL A 239 -10.42 -2.48 -14.30
CA VAL A 239 -11.10 -2.45 -13.01
C VAL A 239 -11.68 -3.83 -12.74
N ASP A 240 -11.29 -4.44 -11.64
CA ASP A 240 -11.95 -5.66 -11.18
C ASP A 240 -13.17 -5.25 -10.35
N LEU A 241 -14.26 -6.00 -10.45
CA LEU A 241 -15.48 -5.83 -9.65
C LEU A 241 -15.73 -7.11 -8.87
N ARG A 242 -16.17 -6.96 -7.62
CA ARG A 242 -16.58 -8.06 -6.74
C ARG A 242 -18.09 -8.05 -6.62
N HIS A 243 -18.72 -9.18 -6.93
CA HIS A 243 -20.14 -9.37 -6.76
C HIS A 243 -20.49 -9.96 -5.39
N ASP A 244 -21.77 -9.94 -5.03
CA ASP A 244 -22.29 -10.42 -3.74
C ASP A 244 -22.01 -11.91 -3.49
N ASP A 245 -21.86 -12.70 -4.55
CA ASP A 245 -21.48 -14.11 -4.52
C ASP A 245 -19.98 -14.35 -4.31
N ASN A 246 -19.23 -13.27 -4.07
CA ASN A 246 -17.78 -13.27 -3.88
C ASN A 246 -16.97 -13.57 -5.16
N SER A 247 -17.61 -13.62 -6.33
CA SER A 247 -16.93 -13.74 -7.62
C SER A 247 -16.21 -12.44 -7.99
N ARG A 248 -15.17 -12.56 -8.83
CA ARG A 248 -14.45 -11.42 -9.42
C ARG A 248 -14.71 -11.41 -10.92
N GLN A 249 -15.12 -10.26 -11.43
CA GLN A 249 -15.32 -10.05 -12.85
C GLN A 249 -14.69 -8.72 -13.28
N ASP A 250 -14.08 -8.68 -14.45
CA ASP A 250 -13.58 -7.43 -15.03
C ASP A 250 -14.78 -6.50 -15.31
N ALA A 251 -14.59 -5.19 -15.09
CA ALA A 251 -15.54 -4.20 -15.54
C ALA A 251 -15.76 -4.33 -17.07
N PRO A 252 -16.95 -4.00 -17.58
CA PRO A 252 -17.26 -4.13 -19.00
C PRO A 252 -16.42 -3.19 -19.89
N PHE A 253 -15.74 -2.20 -19.30
CA PHE A 253 -14.94 -1.21 -20.01
C PHE A 253 -13.57 -0.99 -19.35
N ASP A 254 -12.56 -0.80 -20.20
CA ASP A 254 -11.18 -0.49 -19.83
C ASP A 254 -10.81 0.92 -20.32
N GLY A 255 -10.02 1.67 -19.54
CA GLY A 255 -9.34 2.87 -20.05
C GLY A 255 -8.09 2.47 -20.84
N CYS A 256 -8.04 2.77 -22.13
CA CYS A 256 -6.97 2.35 -23.04
C CYS A 256 -6.06 3.53 -23.39
N LEU A 257 -4.74 3.30 -23.41
CA LEU A 257 -3.72 4.29 -23.78
C LEU A 257 -2.80 3.70 -24.86
N TRP A 258 -2.57 4.44 -25.94
CA TRP A 258 -1.71 4.00 -27.05
C TRP A 258 -0.98 5.15 -27.73
N LEU A 259 -0.02 4.81 -28.59
CA LEU A 259 0.69 5.73 -29.46
C LEU A 259 0.28 5.52 -30.91
N SER A 260 0.21 6.60 -31.68
CA SER A 260 -0.09 6.57 -33.13
C SER A 260 0.75 7.59 -33.90
N ASP A 261 0.98 7.30 -35.19
CA ASP A 261 1.71 8.18 -36.11
C ASP A 261 0.84 9.29 -36.70
N ARG A 262 -0.47 9.24 -36.45
CA ARG A 262 -1.46 10.16 -37.02
C ARG A 262 -2.37 10.72 -35.94
N SER A 263 -2.85 11.94 -36.14
CA SER A 263 -4.02 12.46 -35.42
C SER A 263 -5.26 11.69 -35.86
N SER A 264 -6.15 11.39 -34.92
CA SER A 264 -7.50 10.87 -35.20
C SER A 264 -8.56 11.99 -35.18
N GLY A 265 -8.15 13.24 -34.91
CA GLY A 265 -9.09 14.34 -34.72
C GLY A 265 -9.86 14.25 -33.40
N TYR A 266 -9.31 13.56 -32.41
CA TYR A 266 -9.89 13.47 -31.07
C TYR A 266 -9.73 14.79 -30.29
N ASP A 267 -10.49 14.95 -29.23
CA ASP A 267 -10.40 16.13 -28.38
C ASP A 267 -9.03 16.19 -27.68
N PRO A 268 -8.52 17.39 -27.34
CA PRO A 268 -7.34 17.48 -26.49
C PRO A 268 -7.64 16.90 -25.10
N PHE A 269 -6.59 16.43 -24.42
CA PHE A 269 -6.72 15.98 -23.04
C PHE A 269 -7.26 17.11 -22.13
N PRO A 270 -8.19 16.81 -21.20
CA PRO A 270 -8.95 17.83 -20.48
C PRO A 270 -8.10 18.79 -19.64
N HIS A 271 -6.96 18.35 -19.08
CA HIS A 271 -6.07 19.21 -18.29
C HIS A 271 -4.98 19.91 -19.10
N THR A 272 -5.02 19.78 -20.43
CA THR A 272 -4.08 20.47 -21.32
C THR A 272 -4.61 21.81 -21.83
N MET A 273 -5.91 22.07 -21.65
CA MET A 273 -6.50 23.38 -21.85
C MET A 273 -6.15 24.28 -20.66
N VAL A 274 -4.98 24.89 -20.72
CA VAL A 274 -4.65 26.06 -19.89
C VAL A 274 -5.45 27.23 -20.48
N ASP A 275 -6.30 27.85 -19.65
CA ASP A 275 -7.00 29.09 -19.99
C ASP A 275 -6.01 30.15 -20.56
N PRO A 276 -6.41 30.92 -21.58
CA PRO A 276 -5.57 31.94 -22.22
C PRO A 276 -5.12 33.07 -21.29
#